data_AF-A0A967XN39-F1
#
_entry.id   AF-A0A967XN39-F1
#
_cell.length_a   1.000
_cell.length_b   1.000
_cell.length_c   1.000
_cell.angle_alpha   90.00
_cell.angle_beta   90.00
_cell.angle_gamma   90.00
#
_symmetry.space_group_name_H-M   'P 1'
#
loop_
_entity.id
_entity.type
_entity.pdbx_description
1 polymer ?
#
loop_
_entity_poly.entity_id
_entity_poly.type
_entity_poly.pdbx_seq_one_letter_code
_entity_poly.pdbx_strand_id
1 'polypeptide(L)'
;MIDDYRRTLMKSGVSLSADVLAERVADRLDRDREPPLAPVINATGVILHTGLGRAPLAEEAVRAMSAVAASYAPVELEMSTGRRGRRADVVRD
;
A
#
# COMPACT_ATOMS: atom_id res chain seq x y z
N MET A 1 0.53 -22.53 -4.89
CA MET A 1 -0.84 -22.25 -4.39
C MET A 1 -1.77 -23.46 -4.50
N ILE A 2 -2.31 -23.83 -5.69
CA ILE A 2 -3.09 -25.08 -5.85
C ILE A 2 -2.24 -26.31 -5.47
N ASP A 3 -0.96 -26.30 -5.82
CA ASP A 3 -0.03 -27.36 -5.46
C ASP A 3 0.24 -27.49 -3.96
N ASP A 4 0.22 -26.38 -3.19
CA ASP A 4 0.40 -26.45 -1.74
C ASP A 4 -0.85 -26.98 -1.05
N TYR A 5 -2.03 -26.58 -1.54
CA TYR A 5 -3.31 -27.13 -1.09
C TYR A 5 -3.41 -28.62 -1.38
N ARG A 6 -3.09 -29.03 -2.61
CA ARG A 6 -3.01 -30.44 -3.02
C ARG A 6 -2.05 -31.24 -2.14
N ARG A 7 -0.86 -30.69 -1.88
CA ARG A 7 0.17 -31.33 -1.04
C ARG A 7 -0.27 -31.45 0.43
N THR A 8 -1.01 -30.47 0.94
CA THR A 8 -1.55 -30.47 2.31
C THR A 8 -2.71 -31.45 2.48
N LEU A 9 -3.62 -31.53 1.50
CA LEU A 9 -4.73 -32.50 1.49
C LEU A 9 -4.22 -33.94 1.35
N MET A 10 -3.23 -34.16 0.47
CA MET A 10 -2.59 -35.46 0.33
C MET A 10 -1.84 -35.91 1.61
N LYS A 11 -1.28 -34.97 2.39
CA LYS A 11 -0.62 -35.29 3.68
C LYS A 11 -1.58 -35.48 4.85
N SER A 12 -2.73 -34.79 4.86
CA SER A 12 -3.68 -34.82 5.98
C SER A 12 -4.72 -35.93 5.86
N GLY A 13 -4.85 -36.58 4.70
CA GLY A 13 -5.85 -37.62 4.46
C GLY A 13 -7.30 -37.12 4.45
N VAL A 14 -7.49 -35.80 4.52
CA VAL A 14 -8.81 -35.17 4.54
C VAL A 14 -9.31 -35.04 3.10
N SER A 15 -10.47 -35.64 2.83
CA SER A 15 -11.23 -35.37 1.61
C SER A 15 -12.10 -34.12 1.84
N LEU A 16 -11.94 -33.09 1.00
CA LEU A 16 -12.81 -31.93 0.98
C LEU A 16 -13.84 -32.09 -0.14
N SER A 17 -15.08 -31.65 0.12
CA SER A 17 -16.05 -31.50 -0.98
C SER A 17 -15.60 -30.39 -1.94
N ALA A 18 -16.08 -30.47 -3.18
CA ALA A 18 -15.84 -29.44 -4.18
C ALA A 18 -16.32 -28.05 -3.69
N ASP A 19 -17.43 -28.00 -2.96
CA ASP A 19 -18.01 -26.76 -2.44
C ASP A 19 -17.09 -26.09 -1.41
N VAL A 20 -16.55 -26.86 -0.46
CA VAL A 20 -15.61 -26.32 0.55
C VAL A 20 -14.31 -25.86 -0.09
N LEU A 21 -13.86 -26.54 -1.15
CA LEU A 21 -12.69 -26.09 -1.90
C LEU A 21 -12.98 -24.79 -2.65
N ALA A 22 -14.14 -24.68 -3.29
CA ALA A 22 -14.55 -23.48 -4.01
C ALA A 22 -14.66 -22.26 -3.09
N GLU A 23 -15.26 -22.42 -1.91
CA GLU A 23 -15.37 -21.37 -0.89
C GLU A 23 -13.98 -20.87 -0.44
N ARG A 24 -13.07 -21.79 -0.11
CA ARG A 24 -11.70 -21.43 0.30
C ARG A 24 -10.90 -20.74 -0.80
N VAL A 25 -11.11 -21.13 -2.05
CA VAL A 25 -10.48 -20.46 -3.21
C VAL A 25 -11.05 -19.05 -3.36
N ALA A 26 -12.37 -18.87 -3.23
CA ALA A 26 -13.01 -17.56 -3.26
C ALA A 26 -12.46 -16.64 -2.16
N ASP A 27 -12.46 -17.10 -0.90
CA ASP A 27 -11.90 -16.36 0.24
C ASP A 27 -10.43 -15.96 0.04
N ARG A 28 -9.67 -16.81 -0.65
CA ARG A 28 -8.27 -16.52 -0.94
C ARG A 28 -8.13 -15.46 -2.03
N LEU A 29 -8.91 -15.59 -3.11
CA LEU A 29 -8.94 -14.59 -4.18
C LEU A 29 -9.37 -13.22 -3.65
N ASP A 30 -10.31 -13.18 -2.71
CA ASP A 30 -10.74 -11.91 -2.10
C ASP A 30 -9.64 -11.31 -1.21
N ARG A 31 -8.92 -12.12 -0.43
CA ARG A 31 -7.73 -11.63 0.31
C ARG A 31 -6.59 -11.18 -0.58
N ASP A 32 -6.37 -11.87 -1.70
CA ASP A 32 -5.33 -11.49 -2.66
C ASP A 32 -5.71 -10.23 -3.47
N ARG A 33 -6.99 -9.82 -3.46
CA ARG A 33 -7.46 -8.53 -4.01
C ARG A 33 -7.24 -7.36 -3.05
N GLU A 34 -7.06 -7.60 -1.76
CA GLU A 34 -6.79 -6.53 -0.80
C GLU A 34 -5.42 -5.89 -1.10
N PRO A 35 -5.31 -4.54 -1.07
CA PRO A 35 -4.04 -3.88 -1.25
C PRO A 35 -3.05 -4.34 -0.17
N PRO A 36 -1.79 -4.63 -0.50
CA PRO A 36 -0.79 -5.03 0.50
C PRO A 36 -0.48 -3.92 1.51
N LEU A 37 -0.90 -2.68 1.23
CA LEU A 37 -0.83 -1.53 2.12
C LEU A 37 -2.24 -1.06 2.45
N ALA A 38 -2.63 -1.21 3.72
CA ALA A 38 -3.91 -0.76 4.24
C ALA A 38 -3.71 0.05 5.54
N PRO A 39 -4.61 0.99 5.88
CA PRO A 39 -4.59 1.68 7.16
C PRO A 39 -4.70 0.69 8.34
N VAL A 40 -4.04 1.01 9.45
CA VAL A 40 -4.06 0.19 10.67
C VAL A 40 -4.30 1.06 11.90
N ILE A 41 -4.74 0.43 13.00
CA ILE A 41 -4.84 1.06 14.32
C ILE A 41 -3.53 0.80 15.08
N ASN A 42 -2.80 1.87 15.42
CA ASN A 42 -1.61 1.74 16.26
C ASN A 42 -2.00 1.63 17.75
N ALA A 43 -1.98 0.41 18.29
CA ALA A 43 -2.27 0.13 19.70
C ALA A 43 -0.99 -0.06 20.56
N THR A 44 0.19 0.24 20.02
CA THR A 44 1.47 -0.01 20.71
C THR A 44 1.87 1.09 21.70
N GLY A 45 1.26 2.28 21.59
CA GLY A 45 1.67 3.48 22.32
C GLY A 45 2.95 4.16 21.78
N VAL A 46 3.61 3.59 20.76
CA VAL A 46 4.79 4.20 20.12
C VAL A 46 4.34 5.20 19.06
N ILE A 47 4.62 6.50 19.27
CA ILE A 47 4.21 7.58 18.35
C ILE A 47 4.93 7.44 16.99
N LEU A 48 6.27 7.36 16.99
CA LEU A 48 7.06 7.22 15.76
C LEU A 48 7.40 5.74 15.50
N HIS A 49 6.39 4.97 15.10
CA HIS A 49 6.55 3.54 14.88
C HIS A 49 7.15 3.26 13.49
N THR A 50 8.41 2.84 13.42
CA THR A 50 9.14 2.62 12.15
C THR A 50 8.50 1.54 11.28
N GLY A 51 7.98 0.46 11.87
CA GLY A 51 7.26 -0.60 11.15
C GLY A 51 5.86 -0.22 10.65
N LEU A 52 5.31 0.93 11.08
CA LEU A 52 3.99 1.43 10.67
C LEU A 52 4.08 2.74 9.86
N GLY A 53 5.29 3.15 9.45
CA GLY A 53 5.47 4.33 8.61
C GLY A 53 5.75 5.66 9.34
N ARG A 54 6.15 5.63 10.63
CA ARG A 54 6.47 6.82 11.45
C ARG A 54 5.26 7.74 11.63
N ALA A 55 5.41 9.04 11.35
CA ALA A 55 4.39 10.05 11.60
C ALA A 55 3.33 10.03 10.48
N PRO A 56 2.04 9.89 10.82
CA PRO A 56 0.95 10.19 9.89
C PRO A 56 1.04 11.64 9.41
N LEU A 57 0.64 11.89 8.17
CA LEU A 57 0.58 13.24 7.61
C LEU A 57 -0.70 13.94 8.07
N ALA A 58 -0.62 15.25 8.27
CA ALA A 58 -1.80 16.09 8.44
C ALA A 58 -2.67 16.05 7.17
N GLU A 59 -3.98 16.25 7.33
CA GLU A 59 -4.94 16.16 6.22
C GLU A 59 -4.62 17.19 5.10
N GLU A 60 -4.17 18.38 5.49
CA GLU A 60 -3.72 19.44 4.59
C GLU A 60 -2.54 18.98 3.72
N ALA A 61 -1.58 18.27 4.31
CA ALA A 61 -0.42 17.75 3.60
C ALA A 61 -0.83 16.66 2.60
N VAL A 62 -1.74 15.75 2.99
CA VAL A 62 -2.29 14.73 2.09
C VAL A 62 -3.02 15.38 0.92
N ARG A 63 -3.89 16.37 1.16
CA ARG A 63 -4.60 17.11 0.10
C ARG A 63 -3.64 17.81 -0.86
N ALA A 64 -2.62 18.50 -0.34
CA ALA A 64 -1.61 19.17 -1.16
C ALA A 64 -0.84 18.18 -2.05
N MET A 65 -0.43 17.03 -1.49
CA MET A 65 0.23 15.97 -2.25
C MET A 65 -0.67 15.40 -3.34
N SER A 66 -1.93 15.08 -3.03
CA SER A 66 -2.89 14.55 -4.00
C SER A 66 -3.16 15.51 -5.15
N ALA A 67 -3.27 16.81 -4.87
CA ALA A 67 -3.50 17.84 -5.89
C ALA A 67 -2.34 17.92 -6.90
N VAL A 68 -1.10 17.77 -6.42
CA VAL A 68 0.10 17.81 -7.26
C VAL A 68 0.32 16.48 -8.01
N ALA A 69 0.06 15.34 -7.36
CA ALA A 69 0.33 14.01 -7.91
C ALA A 69 -0.50 13.65 -9.16
N ALA A 70 -1.63 14.35 -9.38
CA ALA A 70 -2.49 14.13 -10.54
C ALA A 70 -1.94 14.75 -11.85
N SER A 71 -0.87 15.54 -11.79
CA SER A 71 -0.30 16.20 -12.98
C SER A 71 1.22 16.41 -12.89
N TYR A 72 1.79 17.03 -13.92
CA TYR A 72 3.18 17.49 -13.89
C TYR A 72 3.33 18.68 -12.95
N ALA A 73 4.46 18.74 -12.26
CA ALA A 73 4.82 19.84 -11.37
C ALA A 73 6.24 20.32 -11.65
N PRO A 74 6.56 21.61 -11.45
CA PRO A 74 7.88 22.17 -11.70
C PRO A 74 8.88 21.78 -10.60
N VAL A 75 9.22 20.48 -10.52
CA VAL A 75 10.15 19.94 -9.52
C VAL A 75 11.58 20.43 -9.75
N GLU A 76 11.98 20.64 -11.01
CA GLU A 76 13.32 21.12 -11.39
C GLU A 76 13.24 22.18 -12.49
N LEU A 77 12.17 22.98 -12.53
CA LEU A 77 11.97 24.04 -13.52
C LEU A 77 11.77 25.37 -12.82
N GLU A 78 12.63 26.34 -13.12
CA GLU A 78 12.44 27.71 -12.65
C GLU A 78 11.43 28.41 -13.56
N MET A 79 10.24 28.71 -13.02
CA MET A 79 9.13 29.25 -13.81
C MET A 79 9.38 30.65 -14.39
N SER A 80 10.26 31.43 -13.77
CA SER A 80 10.64 32.78 -14.24
C SER A 80 11.55 32.75 -15.47
N THR A 81 12.44 31.75 -15.57
CA THR A 81 13.46 31.68 -16.63
C THR A 81 13.21 30.56 -17.65
N GLY A 82 12.36 29.59 -17.30
CA GLY A 82 12.14 28.37 -18.08
C GLY A 82 13.35 27.43 -18.11
N ARG A 83 14.39 27.70 -17.28
CA ARG A 83 15.60 26.88 -17.21
C ARG A 83 15.46 25.83 -16.13
N ARG A 84 16.33 24.81 -16.17
CA ARG A 84 16.42 23.80 -15.12
C ARG A 84 16.85 24.44 -13.80
N GLY A 85 16.00 24.30 -12.77
CA GLY A 85 16.28 24.67 -11.38
C GLY A 85 16.75 23.48 -10.53
N ARG A 86 16.94 23.66 -9.22
CA ARG A 86 17.25 22.55 -8.29
C ARG A 86 15.98 22.11 -7.56
N ARG A 87 15.88 20.81 -7.29
CA ARG A 87 14.76 20.23 -6.54
C ARG A 87 14.58 20.82 -5.14
N ALA A 88 15.65 21.23 -4.48
CA ALA A 88 15.56 21.84 -3.15
C ALA A 88 14.91 23.24 -3.17
N ASP A 89 14.96 23.95 -4.30
CA ASP A 89 14.47 25.33 -4.38
C ASP A 89 12.92 25.43 -4.26
N VAL A 90 12.20 24.30 -4.39
CA VAL A 90 10.73 24.25 -4.22
C VAL A 90 10.29 24.11 -2.77
N VAL A 91 11.21 23.78 -1.85
CA VAL A 91 10.94 23.71 -0.41
C VAL A 91 11.17 25.10 0.18
N ARG A 92 10.17 25.62 0.91
CA ARG A 92 10.25 26.90 1.62
C ARG A 92 10.45 26.63 3.10
N ASP A 93 11.28 27.45 3.75
CA ASP A 93 11.47 27.43 5.21
C ASP A 93 10.21 27.91 5.96
#